data_AF-A0A9J7N0P5-F1
#
_entry.id   AF-A0A9J7N0P5-F1
#
_cell.length_a   1.000
_cell.length_b   1.000
_cell.length_c   1.000
_cell.angle_alpha   90.00
_cell.angle_beta   90.00
_cell.angle_gamma   90.00
#
_symmetry.space_group_name_H-M   'P 1'
#
loop_
_entity.id
_entity.type
_entity.pdbx_description
1 polymer ?
#
loop_
_entity_poly.entity_id
_entity_poly.type
_entity_poly.pdbx_seq_one_letter_code
_entity_poly.pdbx_strand_id
1 'polypeptide(L)'
;MAALNMLGRVLGFTLQNILPVMAVLLLVTLVLAAVYLWKETRFQEKALAPFPCPERHWLQGTMDLKRIKKHPEHVLEHMTEMVQRFPRCFQQWIGPFRGGLMVVHPELAKEVLKTIEPKSRSYEYLRPWLGDGLLLSKDEKWRRNRRLLTPAFHFEILRPYVRIYNQATDVFMEKMSRSFAQKGKAVEITKHVSLLTLDIILQCAFSHNIDCQRVGDKHPYVGAVYAMTQLIMSRTRNPWMMHLWPMYRLTSEGREFVKLYNLVHQQADDIIKARRQVLEKEGREKMGRGSR
;
A
#
# COMPACT_ATOMS: atom_id res chain seq x y z
N MET A 1 -7.86 -36.71 -24.14
CA MET A 1 -7.67 -37.68 -23.03
C MET A 1 -6.67 -38.79 -23.35
N ALA A 2 -6.66 -39.39 -24.54
CA ALA A 2 -5.70 -40.45 -24.90
C ALA A 2 -4.22 -39.99 -24.98
N ALA A 3 -3.95 -38.76 -25.46
CA ALA A 3 -2.59 -38.23 -25.59
C ALA A 3 -1.93 -37.87 -24.24
N LEU A 4 -2.70 -37.39 -23.24
CA LEU A 4 -2.20 -37.18 -21.88
C LEU A 4 -1.89 -38.51 -21.18
N ASN A 5 -2.66 -39.56 -21.46
CA ASN A 5 -2.45 -40.89 -20.89
C ASN A 5 -1.21 -41.61 -21.46
N MET A 6 -0.83 -41.35 -22.71
CA MET A 6 0.42 -41.88 -23.28
C MET A 6 1.68 -41.22 -22.72
N LEU A 7 1.67 -39.90 -22.51
CA LEU A 7 2.78 -39.19 -21.88
C LEU A 7 2.98 -39.56 -20.41
N GLY A 8 1.89 -39.87 -19.69
CA GLY A 8 1.96 -40.36 -18.29
C GLY A 8 2.57 -41.75 -18.13
N ARG A 9 2.51 -42.60 -19.16
CA ARG A 9 3.08 -43.97 -19.12
C ARG A 9 4.59 -44.03 -19.39
N VAL A 10 5.14 -43.06 -20.13
CA VAL A 10 6.58 -43.03 -20.46
C VAL A 10 7.43 -42.49 -19.30
N LEU A 11 6.83 -41.74 -18.37
CA LEU A 11 7.52 -41.13 -17.23
C LEU A 11 7.22 -41.80 -15.87
N GLY A 12 6.40 -42.86 -15.80
CA GLY A 12 6.11 -43.59 -14.56
C GLY A 12 5.31 -42.81 -13.49
N PHE A 13 4.81 -41.62 -13.82
CA PHE A 13 4.00 -40.80 -12.91
C PHE A 13 2.51 -41.07 -13.14
N THR A 14 1.98 -42.08 -12.46
CA THR A 14 0.53 -42.18 -12.25
C THR A 14 0.07 -41.04 -11.34
N LEU A 15 -1.18 -40.58 -11.45
CA LEU A 15 -1.77 -39.59 -10.53
C LEU A 15 -1.59 -39.98 -9.04
N GLN A 16 -1.53 -41.29 -8.77
CA GLN A 16 -1.24 -41.89 -7.47
C GLN A 16 0.17 -41.60 -6.94
N ASN A 17 1.17 -41.43 -7.80
CA ASN A 17 2.54 -41.10 -7.42
C ASN A 17 2.77 -39.58 -7.27
N ILE A 18 1.93 -38.75 -7.90
CA ILE A 18 2.04 -37.28 -7.86
C ILE A 18 1.52 -36.72 -6.54
N LEU A 19 0.38 -37.24 -6.04
CA LEU A 19 -0.23 -36.80 -4.78
C LEU A 19 0.70 -36.88 -3.56
N PRO A 20 1.40 -38.00 -3.27
CA PRO A 20 2.31 -38.08 -2.12
C PRO A 20 3.51 -37.14 -2.27
N VAL A 21 4.05 -36.97 -3.49
CA VAL A 21 5.15 -36.02 -3.74
C VAL A 21 4.69 -34.59 -3.46
N MET A 22 3.51 -34.20 -3.94
CA MET A 22 2.92 -32.89 -3.66
C MET A 22 2.64 -32.67 -2.17
N ALA A 23 2.17 -33.70 -1.46
CA ALA A 23 1.94 -33.66 -0.02
C ALA A 23 3.26 -33.49 0.77
N VAL A 24 4.32 -34.18 0.37
CA VAL A 24 5.66 -34.03 0.96
C VAL A 24 6.21 -32.63 0.70
N LEU A 25 6.11 -32.11 -0.53
CA LEU A 25 6.54 -30.75 -0.86
C LEU A 25 5.76 -29.70 -0.04
N LEU A 26 4.44 -29.87 0.10
CA LEU A 26 3.62 -28.99 0.94
C LEU A 26 4.05 -29.09 2.41
N LEU A 27 4.27 -30.29 2.94
CA LEU A 27 4.73 -30.47 4.31
C LEU A 27 6.10 -29.81 4.55
N VAL A 28 7.06 -30.03 3.65
CA VAL A 28 8.39 -29.41 3.72
C VAL A 28 8.28 -27.89 3.69
N THR A 29 7.46 -27.32 2.81
CA THR A 29 7.26 -25.85 2.76
C THR A 29 6.61 -25.31 4.03
N LEU A 30 5.63 -26.01 4.61
CA LEU A 30 5.01 -25.63 5.88
C LEU A 30 5.99 -25.70 7.05
N VAL A 31 6.83 -26.74 7.13
CA VAL A 31 7.87 -26.88 8.16
C VAL A 31 8.92 -25.77 8.03
N LEU A 32 9.40 -25.50 6.81
CA LEU A 32 10.35 -24.42 6.56
C LEU A 32 9.75 -23.05 6.94
N ALA A 33 8.49 -22.80 6.60
CA ALA A 33 7.78 -21.59 6.99
C ALA A 33 7.63 -21.48 8.52
N ALA A 34 7.29 -22.56 9.21
CA ALA A 34 7.18 -22.60 10.67
C ALA A 34 8.54 -22.34 11.34
N VAL A 35 9.62 -22.97 10.88
CA VAL A 35 10.98 -22.74 11.38
C VAL A 35 11.41 -21.29 11.14
N TYR A 36 11.12 -20.73 9.96
CA TYR A 36 11.40 -19.33 9.63
C TYR A 36 10.67 -18.38 10.59
N LEU A 37 9.35 -18.55 10.75
CA LEU A 37 8.54 -17.72 11.65
C LEU A 37 9.00 -17.85 13.10
N TRP A 38 9.37 -19.05 13.55
CA TRP A 38 9.89 -19.27 14.89
C TRP A 38 11.22 -18.55 15.11
N LYS A 39 12.18 -18.70 14.19
CA LYS A 39 13.48 -18.00 14.26
C LYS A 39 13.32 -16.48 14.28
N GLU A 40 12.48 -15.96 13.39
CA GLU A 40 12.18 -14.52 13.30
C GLU A 40 11.52 -14.01 14.60
N THR A 41 10.56 -14.76 15.14
CA THR A 41 9.89 -14.39 16.41
C THR A 41 10.88 -14.39 17.56
N ARG A 42 11.72 -15.42 17.68
CA ARG A 42 12.77 -15.49 18.72
C ARG A 42 13.79 -14.37 18.61
N PHE A 43 14.15 -13.98 17.40
CA PHE A 43 15.01 -12.83 17.16
C PHE A 43 14.35 -11.54 17.65
N GLN A 44 13.09 -11.30 17.27
CA GLN A 44 12.32 -10.13 17.70
C GLN A 44 12.13 -10.08 19.22
N GLU A 45 11.82 -11.20 19.86
CA GLU A 45 11.69 -11.30 21.32
C GLU A 45 12.98 -10.93 22.04
N LYS A 46 14.13 -11.43 21.55
CA LYS A 46 15.44 -11.06 22.12
C LYS A 46 15.76 -9.58 21.92
N ALA A 47 15.49 -9.04 20.73
CA ALA A 47 15.73 -7.64 20.42
C ALA A 47 14.83 -6.69 21.22
N LEU A 48 13.60 -7.12 21.53
CA LEU A 48 12.61 -6.33 22.24
C LEU A 48 12.65 -6.53 23.76
N ALA A 49 13.33 -7.56 24.27
CA ALA A 49 13.40 -7.90 25.69
C ALA A 49 13.74 -6.73 26.65
N PRO A 50 14.60 -5.75 26.27
CA PRO A 50 14.89 -4.62 27.15
C PRO A 50 13.73 -3.62 27.34
N PHE A 51 12.68 -3.69 26.52
CA PHE A 51 11.60 -2.70 26.49
C PHE A 51 10.34 -3.20 27.20
N PRO A 52 9.52 -2.29 27.77
CA PRO A 52 8.29 -2.68 28.45
C PRO A 52 7.31 -3.32 27.47
N CYS A 53 6.72 -4.45 27.87
CA CYS A 53 5.75 -5.19 27.09
C CYS A 53 4.37 -5.09 27.77
N PRO A 54 3.34 -4.54 27.10
CA PRO A 54 1.96 -4.72 27.52
C PRO A 54 1.58 -6.20 27.58
N GLU A 55 0.45 -6.52 28.22
CA GLU A 55 -0.06 -7.89 28.25
C GLU A 55 -0.19 -8.46 26.83
N ARG A 56 0.49 -9.58 26.58
CA ARG A 56 0.57 -10.23 25.27
C ARG A 56 -0.21 -11.53 25.29
N HIS A 57 -1.32 -11.56 24.54
CA HIS A 57 -2.02 -12.81 24.26
C HIS A 57 -1.24 -13.64 23.23
N TRP A 58 -1.08 -14.94 23.47
CA TRP A 58 -0.27 -15.83 22.64
C TRP A 58 -0.66 -15.83 21.15
N LEU A 59 -1.96 -15.67 20.83
CA LEU A 59 -2.46 -15.65 19.45
C LEU A 59 -2.69 -14.24 18.87
N GLN A 60 -3.06 -13.26 19.70
CA GLN A 60 -3.50 -11.95 19.21
C GLN A 60 -2.38 -10.91 19.27
N GLY A 61 -1.34 -11.17 20.07
CA GLY A 61 -0.32 -10.19 20.38
C GLY A 61 -0.80 -9.26 21.50
N THR A 62 -0.41 -7.99 21.45
CA THR A 62 -0.77 -6.97 22.45
C THR A 62 -2.06 -6.23 22.09
N MET A 63 -2.58 -6.41 20.86
CA MET A 63 -3.83 -5.84 20.38
C MET A 63 -4.95 -6.88 20.41
N ASP A 64 -6.17 -6.48 20.81
CA ASP A 64 -7.37 -7.27 20.56
C ASP A 64 -7.74 -7.20 19.07
N LEU A 65 -7.12 -8.07 18.28
CA LEU A 65 -7.35 -8.16 16.84
C LEU A 65 -8.79 -8.54 16.48
N LYS A 66 -9.52 -9.23 17.36
CA LYS A 66 -10.93 -9.58 17.08
C LYS A 66 -11.79 -8.33 17.16
N ARG A 67 -11.64 -7.56 18.23
CA ARG A 67 -12.34 -6.28 18.41
C ARG A 67 -11.98 -5.29 17.31
N ILE A 68 -10.69 -5.15 17.00
CA ILE A 68 -10.19 -4.26 15.93
C ILE A 68 -10.68 -4.65 14.53
N LYS A 69 -10.81 -5.95 14.24
CA LYS A 69 -11.35 -6.40 12.95
C LYS A 69 -12.81 -6.02 12.78
N LYS A 70 -13.60 -6.10 13.86
CA LYS A 70 -15.03 -5.75 13.84
C LYS A 70 -15.24 -4.23 13.82
N HIS A 71 -14.39 -3.49 14.54
CA HIS A 71 -14.50 -2.06 14.83
C HIS A 71 -13.11 -1.41 14.71
N PRO A 72 -12.71 -0.97 13.50
CA PRO A 72 -11.39 -0.42 13.22
C PRO A 72 -11.01 0.81 14.06
N GLU A 73 -11.98 1.56 14.53
CA GLU A 73 -11.85 2.74 15.39
C GLU A 73 -11.10 2.43 16.69
N HIS A 74 -11.22 1.21 17.21
CA HIS A 74 -10.55 0.79 18.44
C HIS A 74 -9.02 0.73 18.32
N VAL A 75 -8.46 0.78 17.12
CA VAL A 75 -6.99 0.89 16.96
C VAL A 75 -6.49 2.19 17.59
N LEU A 76 -7.20 3.31 17.39
CA LEU A 76 -6.78 4.61 17.93
C LEU A 76 -7.00 4.68 19.45
N GLU A 77 -8.09 4.11 19.94
CA GLU A 77 -8.35 3.99 21.38
C GLU A 77 -7.23 3.18 22.06
N HIS A 78 -6.89 2.01 21.52
CA HIS A 78 -5.81 1.18 22.03
C HIS A 78 -4.47 1.91 22.01
N MET A 79 -4.15 2.61 20.92
CA MET A 79 -2.90 3.38 20.82
C MET A 79 -2.86 4.49 21.88
N THR A 80 -3.98 5.17 22.11
CA THR A 80 -4.08 6.24 23.13
C THR A 80 -3.86 5.69 24.53
N GLU A 81 -4.47 4.56 24.86
CA GLU A 81 -4.29 3.87 26.14
C GLU A 81 -2.82 3.44 26.35
N MET A 82 -2.20 2.85 25.33
CA MET A 82 -0.81 2.39 25.43
C MET A 82 0.18 3.55 25.56
N VAL A 83 -0.06 4.67 24.88
CA VAL A 83 0.76 5.89 25.00
C VAL A 83 0.67 6.45 26.43
N GLN A 84 -0.52 6.46 27.04
CA GLN A 84 -0.70 6.93 28.41
C GLN A 84 0.00 6.01 29.43
N ARG A 85 -0.09 4.68 29.23
CA ARG A 85 0.53 3.69 30.12
C ARG A 85 2.05 3.61 29.97
N PHE A 86 2.57 3.79 28.76
CA PHE A 86 3.98 3.68 28.42
C PHE A 86 4.46 4.92 27.64
N PRO A 87 4.75 6.04 28.35
CA PRO A 87 4.98 7.34 27.73
C PRO A 87 6.30 7.47 26.96
N ARG A 88 7.19 6.47 27.02
CA ARG A 88 8.47 6.48 26.28
C ARG A 88 8.45 5.62 25.04
N CYS A 89 8.28 4.32 25.24
CA CYS A 89 8.17 3.31 24.20
C CYS A 89 7.57 2.04 24.80
N PHE A 90 7.05 1.16 23.94
CA PHE A 90 6.53 -0.15 24.37
C PHE A 90 6.58 -1.16 23.22
N GLN A 91 6.61 -2.44 23.57
CA GLN A 91 6.50 -3.51 22.58
C GLN A 91 5.07 -3.60 22.03
N GLN A 92 4.95 -3.66 20.70
CA GLN A 92 3.69 -3.91 20.01
C GLN A 92 3.78 -5.22 19.25
N TRP A 93 2.87 -6.15 19.54
CA TRP A 93 2.77 -7.42 18.84
C TRP A 93 1.45 -7.51 18.06
N ILE A 94 1.53 -7.86 16.77
CA ILE A 94 0.39 -8.14 15.89
C ILE A 94 0.36 -9.65 15.66
N GLY A 95 -0.46 -10.35 16.43
CA GLY A 95 -0.44 -11.81 16.46
C GLY A 95 0.86 -12.37 17.08
N PRO A 96 1.15 -13.67 16.85
CA PRO A 96 2.27 -14.34 17.50
C PRO A 96 3.64 -13.97 16.91
N PHE A 97 3.73 -13.65 15.62
CA PHE A 97 5.00 -13.65 14.87
C PHE A 97 5.55 -12.26 14.49
N ARG A 98 4.84 -11.19 14.86
CA ARG A 98 5.19 -9.85 14.43
C ARG A 98 5.23 -8.88 15.60
N GLY A 99 6.42 -8.68 16.14
CA GLY A 99 6.75 -7.68 17.13
C GLY A 99 7.39 -6.44 16.52
N GLY A 100 7.20 -5.31 17.17
CA GLY A 100 7.89 -4.06 16.87
C GLY A 100 7.96 -3.18 18.11
N LEU A 101 8.89 -2.23 18.12
CA LEU A 101 8.96 -1.21 19.16
C LEU A 101 8.13 0.00 18.73
N MET A 102 7.10 0.33 19.50
CA MET A 102 6.38 1.59 19.34
C MET A 102 7.14 2.67 20.11
N VAL A 103 7.57 3.70 19.38
CA VAL A 103 8.31 4.84 19.95
C VAL A 103 7.39 6.04 19.97
N VAL A 104 7.14 6.57 21.16
CA VAL A 104 6.14 7.64 21.38
C VAL A 104 6.77 8.94 21.90
N HIS A 105 7.94 8.86 22.53
CA HIS A 105 8.64 10.05 23.03
C HIS A 105 9.43 10.76 21.93
N PRO A 106 9.33 12.11 21.82
CA PRO A 106 10.03 12.89 20.80
C PRO A 106 11.54 12.66 20.73
N GLU A 107 12.22 12.53 21.87
CA GLU A 107 13.67 12.30 21.90
C GLU A 107 14.06 10.95 21.28
N LEU A 108 13.30 9.89 21.57
CA LEU A 108 13.55 8.57 21.01
C LEU A 108 13.17 8.53 19.53
N ALA A 109 12.05 9.17 19.17
CA ALA A 109 11.62 9.29 17.78
C ALA A 109 12.66 10.01 16.93
N LYS A 110 13.29 11.07 17.46
CA LYS A 110 14.38 11.79 16.81
C LYS A 110 15.57 10.89 16.51
N GLU A 111 16.00 10.05 17.44
CA GLU A 111 17.12 9.14 17.22
C GLU A 111 16.81 8.10 16.13
N VAL A 112 15.59 7.56 16.10
CA VAL A 112 15.16 6.63 15.03
C VAL A 112 15.04 7.34 13.68
N LEU A 113 14.39 8.51 13.62
CA LEU A 113 14.07 9.22 12.38
C LEU A 113 15.27 9.90 11.71
N LYS A 114 16.38 10.09 12.43
CA LYS A 114 17.65 10.54 11.85
C LYS A 114 18.34 9.47 11.00
N THR A 115 18.03 8.19 11.24
CA THR A 115 18.68 7.09 10.52
C THR A 115 18.10 6.94 9.11
N ILE A 116 18.88 6.34 8.20
CA ILE A 116 18.47 6.02 6.82
C ILE A 116 18.03 4.54 6.75
N GLU A 117 17.55 3.98 7.86
CA GLU A 117 17.12 2.59 7.90
C GLU A 117 15.96 2.35 6.91
N PRO A 118 15.93 1.21 6.22
CA PRO A 118 14.87 0.90 5.28
C PRO A 118 13.52 0.79 6.00
N LYS A 119 12.44 1.06 5.25
CA LYS A 119 11.10 0.90 5.77
C LYS A 119 10.84 -0.54 6.22
N SER A 120 10.00 -0.69 7.24
CA SER A 120 9.59 -1.99 7.79
C SER A 120 9.07 -2.93 6.70
N ARG A 121 9.22 -4.24 6.93
CA ARG A 121 8.66 -5.29 6.06
C ARG A 121 7.14 -5.17 5.82
N SER A 122 6.38 -4.40 6.62
CA SER A 122 4.97 -4.06 6.29
C SER A 122 4.83 -3.38 4.94
N TYR A 123 5.81 -2.60 4.53
CA TYR A 123 5.76 -1.87 3.27
C TYR A 123 5.87 -2.79 2.05
N GLU A 124 6.36 -4.02 2.21
CA GLU A 124 6.43 -5.01 1.12
C GLU A 124 5.02 -5.40 0.60
N TYR A 125 3.94 -5.18 1.37
CA TYR A 125 2.57 -5.38 0.88
C TYR A 125 2.16 -4.41 -0.21
N LEU A 126 2.78 -3.24 -0.22
CA LEU A 126 2.54 -2.19 -1.20
C LEU A 126 3.35 -2.43 -2.47
N ARG A 127 4.41 -3.25 -2.42
CA ARG A 127 5.35 -3.42 -3.53
C ARG A 127 4.71 -3.95 -4.83
N PRO A 128 3.74 -4.88 -4.82
CA PRO A 128 3.04 -5.28 -6.05
C PRO A 128 2.28 -4.12 -6.71
N TRP A 129 1.82 -3.14 -5.92
CA TRP A 129 1.10 -1.97 -6.42
C TRP A 129 2.03 -0.80 -6.77
N LEU A 130 2.87 -0.37 -5.85
CA LEU A 130 3.70 0.83 -6.01
C LEU A 130 5.07 0.55 -6.65
N GLY A 131 5.39 -0.71 -6.88
CA GLY A 131 6.68 -1.13 -7.40
C GLY A 131 7.83 -0.76 -6.45
N ASP A 132 9.01 -0.52 -7.03
CA ASP A 132 10.19 -0.09 -6.28
C ASP A 132 10.44 1.41 -6.44
N GLY A 133 9.37 2.19 -6.20
CA GLY A 133 9.36 3.65 -6.24
C GLY A 133 9.93 4.30 -4.97
N LEU A 134 9.88 5.63 -4.87
CA LEU A 134 10.52 6.41 -3.79
C LEU A 134 10.14 5.93 -2.37
N LEU A 135 8.89 5.51 -2.15
CA LEU A 135 8.42 5.04 -0.85
C LEU A 135 9.05 3.70 -0.41
N LEU A 136 9.38 2.83 -1.37
CA LEU A 136 9.73 1.42 -1.13
C LEU A 136 11.17 1.06 -1.48
N SER A 137 11.81 1.86 -2.34
CA SER A 137 13.21 1.71 -2.71
C SER A 137 14.12 1.87 -1.49
N LYS A 138 15.26 1.18 -1.50
CA LYS A 138 16.26 1.19 -0.42
C LYS A 138 17.58 1.79 -0.94
N ASP A 139 18.42 2.23 0.00
CA ASP A 139 19.83 2.59 -0.23
C ASP A 139 20.07 3.55 -1.41
N GLU A 140 21.00 3.20 -2.31
CA GLU A 140 21.38 4.01 -3.46
C GLU A 140 20.22 4.31 -4.40
N LYS A 141 19.31 3.36 -4.61
CA LYS A 141 18.14 3.60 -5.47
C LYS A 141 17.21 4.64 -4.85
N TRP A 142 17.02 4.59 -3.53
CA TRP A 142 16.28 5.62 -2.81
C TRP A 142 16.95 6.98 -2.91
N ARG A 143 18.27 7.06 -2.66
CA ARG A 143 19.05 8.33 -2.77
C ARG A 143 18.93 8.94 -4.16
N ARG A 144 19.10 8.14 -5.21
CA ARG A 144 18.95 8.55 -6.60
C ARG A 144 17.55 9.07 -6.91
N ASN A 145 16.52 8.29 -6.57
CA ASN A 145 15.12 8.66 -6.82
C ASN A 145 14.73 9.93 -6.04
N ARG A 146 15.20 10.07 -4.80
CA ARG A 146 14.98 11.26 -3.96
C ARG A 146 15.63 12.49 -4.57
N ARG A 147 16.89 12.39 -5.01
CA ARG A 147 17.61 13.48 -5.68
C ARG A 147 16.91 13.93 -6.96
N LEU A 148 16.40 12.97 -7.75
CA LEU A 148 15.68 13.26 -8.99
C LEU A 148 14.34 13.98 -8.75
N LEU A 149 13.58 13.56 -7.74
CA LEU A 149 12.22 14.05 -7.50
C LEU A 149 12.16 15.32 -6.64
N THR A 150 13.14 15.56 -5.76
CA THR A 150 13.10 16.71 -4.83
C THR A 150 12.93 18.08 -5.52
N PRO A 151 13.58 18.38 -6.67
CA PRO A 151 13.38 19.65 -7.36
C PRO A 151 11.94 19.91 -7.82
N ALA A 152 11.16 18.87 -8.10
CA ALA A 152 9.75 19.01 -8.51
C ALA A 152 8.85 19.55 -7.40
N PHE A 153 9.30 19.53 -6.15
CA PHE A 153 8.59 20.07 -4.99
C PHE A 153 9.16 21.42 -4.51
N HIS A 154 10.04 22.06 -5.30
CA HIS A 154 10.54 23.38 -5.00
C HIS A 154 9.43 24.44 -5.19
N PHE A 155 9.40 25.48 -4.35
CA PHE A 155 8.31 26.46 -4.32
C PHE A 155 8.06 27.16 -5.68
N GLU A 156 9.11 27.42 -6.46
CA GLU A 156 8.97 27.99 -7.82
C GLU A 156 8.23 27.06 -8.79
N ILE A 157 8.34 25.73 -8.62
CA ILE A 157 7.56 24.75 -9.40
C ILE A 157 6.12 24.68 -8.90
N LEU A 158 5.90 24.88 -7.60
CA LEU A 158 4.57 24.79 -6.99
C LEU A 158 3.73 26.07 -7.18
N ARG A 159 4.35 27.25 -7.33
CA ARG A 159 3.64 28.53 -7.45
C ARG A 159 2.60 28.55 -8.59
N PRO A 160 2.89 28.06 -9.81
CA PRO A 160 1.89 27.98 -10.88
C PRO A 160 0.70 27.07 -10.56
N TYR A 161 0.88 26.05 -9.71
CA TYR A 161 -0.19 25.11 -9.34
C TYR A 161 -1.27 25.72 -8.46
N VAL A 162 -1.05 26.90 -7.86
CA VAL A 162 -2.10 27.63 -7.12
C VAL A 162 -3.34 27.85 -7.98
N ARG A 163 -3.15 28.12 -9.28
CA ARG A 163 -4.28 28.24 -10.22
C ARG A 163 -5.08 26.94 -10.33
N ILE A 164 -4.39 25.80 -10.39
CA ILE A 164 -5.02 24.47 -10.46
C ILE A 164 -5.76 24.17 -9.15
N TYR A 165 -5.16 24.51 -8.01
CA TYR A 165 -5.81 24.34 -6.69
C TYR A 165 -7.12 25.11 -6.62
N ASN A 166 -7.11 26.38 -7.03
CA ASN A 166 -8.30 27.23 -7.02
C ASN A 166 -9.37 26.67 -7.95
N GLN A 167 -9.03 26.34 -9.20
CA GLN A 167 -9.98 25.79 -10.17
C GLN A 167 -10.61 24.46 -9.70
N ALA A 168 -9.81 23.55 -9.14
CA ALA A 168 -10.32 22.30 -8.60
C ALA A 168 -11.22 22.54 -7.38
N THR A 169 -10.89 23.53 -6.54
CA THR A 169 -11.68 23.93 -5.37
C THR A 169 -12.99 24.60 -5.77
N ASP A 170 -13.02 25.38 -6.84
CA ASP A 170 -14.25 25.98 -7.36
C ASP A 170 -15.27 24.90 -7.75
N VAL A 171 -14.81 23.82 -8.41
CA VAL A 171 -15.65 22.64 -8.74
C VAL A 171 -16.17 21.97 -7.47
N PHE A 172 -15.32 21.83 -6.44
CA PHE A 172 -15.72 21.29 -5.15
C PHE A 172 -16.83 22.16 -4.52
N MET A 173 -16.64 23.48 -4.47
CA MET A 173 -17.59 24.43 -3.87
C MET A 173 -18.93 24.49 -4.65
N GLU A 174 -18.88 24.43 -5.98
CA GLU A 174 -20.06 24.31 -6.84
C GLU A 174 -20.85 23.04 -6.51
N LYS A 175 -20.15 21.91 -6.35
CA LYS A 175 -20.78 20.64 -5.98
C LYS A 175 -21.38 20.69 -4.58
N MET A 176 -20.68 21.29 -3.62
CA MET A 176 -21.13 21.42 -2.23
C MET A 176 -22.40 22.28 -2.11
N SER A 177 -22.39 23.45 -2.75
CA SER A 177 -23.52 24.38 -2.74
C SER A 177 -24.76 23.77 -3.40
N ARG A 178 -24.64 23.19 -4.59
CA ARG A 178 -25.78 22.61 -5.32
C ARG A 178 -26.32 21.32 -4.71
N SER A 179 -25.43 20.42 -4.28
CA SER A 179 -25.85 19.06 -3.92
C SER A 179 -26.32 18.94 -2.48
N PHE A 180 -25.89 19.85 -1.60
CA PHE A 180 -26.01 19.65 -0.15
C PHE A 180 -26.48 20.87 0.63
N ALA A 181 -25.94 22.06 0.38
CA ALA A 181 -26.29 23.26 1.16
C ALA A 181 -27.79 23.58 1.07
N GLN A 182 -28.41 23.31 -0.08
CA GLN A 182 -29.84 23.52 -0.30
C GLN A 182 -30.75 22.49 0.42
N LYS A 183 -30.19 21.38 0.90
CA LYS A 183 -30.97 20.26 1.47
C LYS A 183 -31.02 20.26 2.99
N GLY A 184 -30.23 21.11 3.67
CA GLY A 184 -30.18 21.19 5.13
C GLY A 184 -29.78 19.89 5.84
N LYS A 185 -29.13 18.95 5.14
CA LYS A 185 -28.74 17.63 5.65
C LYS A 185 -27.24 17.57 5.90
N ALA A 186 -26.83 16.79 6.90
CA ALA A 186 -25.43 16.45 7.12
C ALA A 186 -24.84 15.72 5.90
N VAL A 187 -23.56 15.95 5.64
CA VAL A 187 -22.84 15.42 4.47
C VAL A 187 -21.52 14.82 4.91
N GLU A 188 -21.22 13.64 4.37
CA GLU A 188 -19.89 13.03 4.47
C GLU A 188 -18.95 13.76 3.49
N ILE A 189 -17.97 14.52 4.01
CA ILE A 189 -17.08 15.36 3.19
C ILE A 189 -15.79 14.65 2.75
N THR A 190 -15.36 13.61 3.47
CA THR A 190 -14.05 12.95 3.28
C THR A 190 -13.91 12.42 1.87
N LYS A 191 -14.97 11.80 1.34
CA LYS A 191 -15.01 11.30 -0.03
C LYS A 191 -14.84 12.43 -1.05
N HIS A 192 -15.50 13.56 -0.85
CA HIS A 192 -15.43 14.69 -1.77
C HIS A 192 -14.06 15.36 -1.74
N VAL A 193 -13.46 15.52 -0.56
CA VAL A 193 -12.10 16.02 -0.40
C VAL A 193 -11.09 15.05 -1.03
N SER A 194 -11.30 13.73 -0.92
CA SER A 194 -10.45 12.73 -1.55
C SER A 194 -10.45 12.86 -3.08
N LEU A 195 -11.61 13.06 -3.70
CA LEU A 195 -11.72 13.31 -5.14
C LEU A 195 -11.07 14.63 -5.57
N LEU A 196 -11.25 15.70 -4.78
CA LEU A 196 -10.60 17.00 -5.01
C LEU A 196 -9.09 16.87 -5.02
N THR A 197 -8.51 16.26 -3.97
CA THR A 197 -7.05 16.10 -3.87
C THR A 197 -6.48 15.21 -4.97
N LEU A 198 -7.24 14.20 -5.41
CA LEU A 198 -6.86 13.35 -6.54
C LEU A 198 -6.84 14.12 -7.87
N ASP A 199 -7.85 14.95 -8.14
CA ASP A 199 -7.87 15.80 -9.34
C ASP A 199 -6.70 16.80 -9.35
N ILE A 200 -6.40 17.39 -8.20
CA ILE A 200 -5.26 18.31 -8.04
C ILE A 200 -3.95 17.60 -8.38
N ILE A 201 -3.68 16.43 -7.78
CA ILE A 201 -2.39 15.76 -8.02
C ILE A 201 -2.26 15.24 -9.46
N LEU A 202 -3.35 14.78 -10.07
CA LEU A 202 -3.35 14.35 -11.47
C LEU A 202 -3.04 15.51 -12.42
N GLN A 203 -3.62 16.68 -12.18
CA GLN A 203 -3.38 17.86 -13.01
C GLN A 203 -1.97 18.43 -12.78
N CYS A 204 -1.53 18.55 -11.52
CA CYS A 204 -0.24 19.15 -11.21
C CYS A 204 0.93 18.23 -11.58
N ALA A 205 0.93 16.98 -11.11
CA ALA A 205 2.08 16.08 -11.26
C ALA A 205 2.09 15.32 -12.58
N PHE A 206 0.91 15.01 -13.15
CA PHE A 206 0.81 14.19 -14.35
C PHE A 206 0.29 14.95 -15.58
N SER A 207 -0.08 16.23 -15.43
CA SER A 207 -0.72 17.02 -16.48
C SER A 207 -1.93 16.31 -17.09
N HIS A 208 -2.68 15.60 -16.24
CA HIS A 208 -3.78 14.74 -16.64
C HIS A 208 -5.05 15.14 -15.89
N ASN A 209 -6.17 15.22 -16.61
CA ASN A 209 -7.46 15.55 -16.04
C ASN A 209 -8.48 14.46 -16.38
N ILE A 210 -8.97 13.77 -15.35
CA ILE A 210 -10.01 12.74 -15.45
C ILE A 210 -11.33 13.18 -14.80
N ASP A 211 -11.38 14.41 -14.29
CA ASP A 211 -12.55 15.02 -13.67
C ASP A 211 -13.19 14.11 -12.59
N CYS A 212 -12.35 13.62 -11.67
CA CYS A 212 -12.74 12.71 -10.58
C CYS A 212 -13.90 13.27 -9.78
N GLN A 213 -13.93 14.59 -9.57
CA GLN A 213 -14.98 15.23 -8.77
C GLN A 213 -16.36 15.11 -9.40
N ARG A 214 -16.49 15.13 -10.74
CA ARG A 214 -17.78 14.99 -11.42
C ARG A 214 -18.17 13.53 -11.62
N VAL A 215 -17.23 12.70 -12.07
CA VAL A 215 -17.47 11.26 -12.32
C VAL A 215 -17.65 10.49 -11.00
N GLY A 216 -16.91 10.86 -9.97
CA GLY A 216 -16.92 10.23 -8.65
C GLY A 216 -16.49 8.76 -8.70
N ASP A 217 -17.11 7.94 -7.86
CA ASP A 217 -16.82 6.51 -7.73
C ASP A 217 -17.05 5.68 -9.01
N LYS A 218 -17.76 6.25 -9.98
CA LYS A 218 -17.94 5.60 -11.28
C LYS A 218 -16.63 5.52 -12.05
N HIS A 219 -15.63 6.32 -11.70
CA HIS A 219 -14.33 6.29 -12.35
C HIS A 219 -13.56 5.02 -11.92
N PRO A 220 -13.18 4.12 -12.85
CA PRO A 220 -12.58 2.84 -12.52
C PRO A 220 -11.30 2.95 -11.67
N TYR A 221 -10.49 3.99 -11.91
CA TYR A 221 -9.27 4.25 -11.13
C TYR A 221 -9.58 4.53 -9.65
N VAL A 222 -10.58 5.39 -9.38
CA VAL A 222 -10.92 5.84 -8.04
C VAL A 222 -11.43 4.67 -7.22
N GLY A 223 -12.39 3.91 -7.79
CA GLY A 223 -12.92 2.71 -7.16
C GLY A 223 -11.83 1.66 -6.89
N ALA A 224 -10.92 1.46 -7.85
CA ALA A 224 -9.83 0.50 -7.70
C ALA A 224 -8.84 0.89 -6.60
N VAL A 225 -8.40 2.15 -6.55
CA VAL A 225 -7.48 2.64 -5.51
C VAL A 225 -8.12 2.55 -4.12
N TYR A 226 -9.39 2.91 -3.99
CA TYR A 226 -10.12 2.80 -2.73
C TYR A 226 -10.23 1.34 -2.27
N ALA A 227 -10.69 0.44 -3.14
CA ALA A 227 -10.81 -0.99 -2.84
C ALA A 227 -9.45 -1.62 -2.50
N MET A 228 -8.39 -1.29 -3.23
CA MET A 228 -7.03 -1.76 -2.93
C MET A 228 -6.55 -1.29 -1.55
N THR A 229 -6.83 -0.04 -1.19
CA THR A 229 -6.48 0.51 0.13
C THR A 229 -7.18 -0.28 1.23
N GLN A 230 -8.46 -0.60 1.06
CA GLN A 230 -9.20 -1.43 2.02
C GLN A 230 -8.65 -2.85 2.12
N LEU A 231 -8.29 -3.48 0.99
CA LEU A 231 -7.68 -4.82 0.96
C LEU A 231 -6.32 -4.85 1.67
N ILE A 232 -5.49 -3.82 1.50
CA ILE A 232 -4.22 -3.67 2.21
C ILE A 232 -4.48 -3.52 3.72
N MET A 233 -5.43 -2.68 4.12
CA MET A 233 -5.79 -2.51 5.53
C MET A 233 -6.33 -3.81 6.15
N SER A 234 -7.21 -4.53 5.46
CA SER A 234 -7.68 -5.87 5.86
C SER A 234 -6.50 -6.82 6.07
N ARG A 235 -5.58 -6.87 5.11
CA ARG A 235 -4.39 -7.72 5.16
C ARG A 235 -3.50 -7.41 6.36
N THR A 236 -3.29 -6.13 6.69
CA THR A 236 -2.46 -5.74 7.86
C THR A 236 -3.05 -6.18 9.20
N ARG A 237 -4.38 -6.38 9.27
CA ARG A 237 -5.08 -6.85 10.47
C ARG A 237 -5.13 -8.37 10.57
N ASN A 238 -4.66 -9.09 9.56
CA ASN A 238 -4.67 -10.56 9.54
C ASN A 238 -3.23 -11.11 9.63
N PRO A 239 -2.77 -11.53 10.83
CA PRO A 239 -1.39 -11.99 11.05
C PRO A 239 -0.95 -13.11 10.09
N TRP A 240 -1.87 -13.99 9.70
CA TRP A 240 -1.57 -15.12 8.81
C TRP A 240 -1.32 -14.71 7.37
N MET A 241 -1.93 -13.61 6.91
CA MET A 241 -1.83 -13.11 5.54
C MET A 241 -0.67 -12.12 5.34
N MET A 242 0.02 -11.80 6.44
CA MET A 242 1.13 -10.86 6.47
C MET A 242 2.46 -11.46 6.01
N HIS A 243 2.69 -12.76 6.14
CA HIS A 243 4.03 -13.32 5.93
C HIS A 243 4.26 -13.94 4.55
N LEU A 244 3.19 -14.32 3.83
CA LEU A 244 3.31 -15.20 2.66
C LEU A 244 2.46 -14.68 1.50
N TRP A 245 3.09 -13.92 0.61
CA TRP A 245 2.46 -13.38 -0.60
C TRP A 245 1.80 -14.44 -1.48
N PRO A 246 2.42 -15.61 -1.76
CA PRO A 246 1.76 -16.64 -2.56
C PRO A 246 0.44 -17.11 -1.95
N MET A 247 0.38 -17.28 -0.62
CA MET A 247 -0.85 -17.70 0.06
C MET A 247 -1.92 -16.61 -0.01
N TYR A 248 -1.54 -15.34 0.18
CA TYR A 248 -2.48 -14.23 0.03
C TYR A 248 -3.10 -14.22 -1.38
N ARG A 249 -2.31 -14.45 -2.42
CA ARG A 249 -2.77 -14.47 -3.82
C ARG A 249 -3.82 -15.56 -4.12
N LEU A 250 -3.85 -16.62 -3.32
CA LEU A 250 -4.84 -17.71 -3.43
C LEU A 250 -6.17 -17.40 -2.72
N THR A 251 -6.21 -16.35 -1.89
CA THR A 251 -7.46 -15.89 -1.26
C THR A 251 -8.32 -15.10 -2.25
N SER A 252 -9.62 -14.96 -1.96
CA SER A 252 -10.51 -14.07 -2.72
C SER A 252 -10.00 -12.63 -2.73
N GLU A 253 -9.64 -12.10 -1.55
CA GLU A 253 -9.08 -10.76 -1.37
C GLU A 253 -7.80 -10.56 -2.19
N GLY A 254 -6.89 -11.53 -2.18
CA GLY A 254 -5.64 -11.42 -2.94
C GLY A 254 -5.84 -11.51 -4.45
N ARG A 255 -6.78 -12.32 -4.94
CA ARG A 255 -7.15 -12.34 -6.37
C ARG A 255 -7.77 -11.02 -6.80
N GLU A 256 -8.65 -10.46 -5.98
CA GLU A 256 -9.24 -9.14 -6.21
C GLU A 256 -8.18 -8.05 -6.21
N PHE A 257 -7.28 -8.05 -5.23
CA PHE A 257 -6.15 -7.12 -5.17
C PHE A 257 -5.29 -7.18 -6.45
N VAL A 258 -5.03 -8.39 -6.96
CA VAL A 258 -4.29 -8.59 -8.22
C VAL A 258 -5.01 -7.99 -9.42
N LYS A 259 -6.32 -8.23 -9.53
CA LYS A 259 -7.13 -7.65 -10.61
C LYS A 259 -7.10 -6.12 -10.55
N LEU A 260 -7.26 -5.54 -9.37
CA LEU A 260 -7.34 -4.10 -9.17
C LEU A 260 -6.00 -3.41 -9.43
N TYR A 261 -4.87 -3.93 -8.93
CA TYR A 261 -3.59 -3.27 -9.16
C TYR A 261 -3.18 -3.35 -10.64
N ASN A 262 -3.54 -4.42 -11.37
CA ASN A 262 -3.30 -4.50 -12.81
C ASN A 262 -4.09 -3.42 -13.57
N LEU A 263 -5.34 -3.15 -13.18
CA LEU A 263 -6.14 -2.05 -13.73
C LEU A 263 -5.48 -0.69 -13.47
N VAL A 264 -5.03 -0.46 -12.23
CA VAL A 264 -4.35 0.78 -11.84
C VAL A 264 -3.03 0.95 -12.61
N HIS A 265 -2.26 -0.12 -12.82
CA HIS A 265 -1.04 -0.10 -13.64
C HIS A 265 -1.34 0.22 -15.10
N GLN A 266 -2.36 -0.39 -15.68
CA GLN A 266 -2.76 -0.10 -17.06
C GLN A 266 -3.08 1.39 -17.24
N GLN A 267 -3.85 1.98 -16.32
CA GLN A 267 -4.18 3.40 -16.38
C GLN A 267 -2.95 4.29 -16.19
N ALA A 268 -2.03 3.93 -15.30
CA ALA A 268 -0.77 4.66 -15.15
C ALA A 268 0.09 4.59 -16.42
N ASP A 269 0.18 3.42 -17.05
CA ASP A 269 0.91 3.22 -18.30
C ASP A 269 0.32 4.05 -19.45
N ASP A 270 -1.01 4.15 -19.52
CA ASP A 270 -1.70 4.95 -20.54
C ASP A 270 -1.42 6.44 -20.36
N ILE A 271 -1.41 6.94 -19.11
CA ILE A 271 -1.01 8.33 -18.81
C ILE A 271 0.45 8.58 -19.22
N ILE A 272 1.36 7.66 -18.90
CA ILE A 272 2.78 7.77 -19.27
C ILE A 272 2.95 7.79 -20.79
N LYS A 273 2.27 6.89 -21.51
CA LYS A 273 2.30 6.82 -22.98
C LYS A 273 1.77 8.10 -23.60
N ALA A 274 0.61 8.59 -23.14
CA ALA A 274 0.02 9.83 -23.63
C ALA A 274 0.99 11.02 -23.44
N ARG A 275 1.63 11.12 -22.27
CA ARG A 275 2.59 12.20 -22.01
C ARG A 275 3.83 12.11 -22.90
N ARG A 276 4.36 10.91 -23.15
CA ARG A 276 5.50 10.70 -24.08
C ARG A 276 5.16 11.16 -25.49
N GLN A 277 3.99 10.82 -26.00
CA GLN A 277 3.55 11.23 -27.35
C GLN A 277 3.44 12.76 -27.49
N VAL A 278 2.94 13.45 -26.47
CA VAL A 278 2.89 14.92 -26.46
C VAL A 278 4.30 15.51 -26.54
N LEU A 279 5.22 15.02 -25.71
CA LEU A 279 6.61 15.51 -25.69
C LEU A 279 7.36 15.24 -27.00
N GLU A 280 7.11 14.10 -27.65
CA GLU A 280 7.69 13.80 -28.97
C GLU A 280 7.20 14.77 -30.04
N LYS A 281 5.92 15.15 -30.03
CA LYS A 281 5.36 16.15 -30.96
C LYS A 281 5.97 17.53 -30.71
N GLU A 282 5.99 17.99 -29.46
CA GLU A 282 6.60 19.28 -29.08
C GLU A 282 8.09 19.33 -29.45
N GLY A 283 8.82 18.23 -29.28
CA GLY A 283 10.23 18.12 -29.67
C GLY A 283 10.45 18.25 -31.18
N ARG A 284 9.60 17.61 -32.00
CA ARG A 284 9.66 17.73 -33.47
C ARG A 284 9.32 19.14 -33.95
N GLU A 285 8.32 19.80 -33.34
CA GLU A 285 7.95 21.18 -33.67
C GLU A 285 9.06 22.18 -33.34
N LYS A 286 9.76 22.00 -32.22
CA LYS A 286 10.92 22.83 -31.86
C LYS A 286 12.11 22.64 -32.82
N MET A 287 12.41 21.41 -33.23
CA MET A 287 13.44 21.14 -34.24
C MET A 287 13.08 21.71 -35.62
N GLY A 288 11.80 21.66 -36.02
CA GLY A 288 11.34 22.24 -37.29
C GLY A 288 11.38 23.78 -37.34
N ARG A 289 11.30 24.46 -36.18
CA ARG A 289 11.42 25.92 -36.08
C ARG A 289 12.85 26.42 -35.97
N GLY A 290 13.78 25.62 -35.44
CA GLY A 290 15.21 25.96 -35.36
C GLY A 290 15.97 25.80 -36.67
N SER A 291 15.33 25.27 -37.72
CA SER A 291 15.92 25.02 -39.04
C SER A 291 15.43 26.00 -40.13
N ARG A 292 14.75 27.09 -39.73
CA ARG A 292 14.31 28.19 -40.61
C ARG A 292 14.96 29.50 -40.21
#